data_AF-A0A7H0YBY7-F1
#
_entry.id   AF-A0A7H0YBY7-F1
#
_cell.length_a   1.000
_cell.length_b   1.000
_cell.length_c   1.000
_cell.angle_alpha   90.00
_cell.angle_beta   90.00
_cell.angle_gamma   90.00
#
_symmetry.space_group_name_H-M   'P 1'
#
loop_
_entity.id
_entity.type
_entity.pdbx_description
1 polymer ?
#
loop_
_entity_poly.entity_id
_entity_poly.type
_entity_poly.pdbx_seq_one_letter_code
_entity_poly.pdbx_strand_id
1 'polypeptide(L)'
;MPTKSVLELANWNEDQELTLLLSLLGKDFSHWQDKTAATQLREMDWVRFLRLTEHHRVVPTVYLQLKTLNHPFIPAELLRNLQSQYHRNTLRMLHLQAEAGRLTRLLIAHGIRVLMLKGPALAQQLYGDVSLRTSKDIDLLIAPDDMDEAEHWMKEAGYASKSGEVRVLGSWKWKDHHASYLHPQKRVEIELHWRLHPDGGGEPSFDELWSCRQMGKATGASRMVPLAPADNRTAMTSCMYTLGSEHQFLYLSAHGARHGWFRLRWLVDIDRLAVCAVDWEALLPMMRRYGGLPAGGQAWALAAALLGTPIPEPMRPVSATRQAHRLALSALAFMQASVPAPYPIAHGSGTGRLAPSELLHSRALAEQAEAAPPDGGPPLCGTCGEAAMLATSGVTSITEDASNDDHSPMSTATSCAPITPAVASSQVMTTNTAAAHQPVSRTYLLSLKQPRHRLWYLISRLFPSTGDSAVFPLPRQLHFLYIPLRPFLWLKRRFSKH
;
A
#
# COMPACT_ATOMS: atom_id res chain seq x y z
N MET A 1 -15.02 -28.08 -27.21
CA MET A 1 -15.35 -28.52 -25.85
C MET A 1 -15.30 -27.30 -24.95
N PRO A 2 -16.44 -26.68 -24.57
CA PRO A 2 -16.41 -25.55 -23.65
C PRO A 2 -15.93 -26.06 -22.29
N THR A 3 -15.01 -25.32 -21.69
CA THR A 3 -14.34 -25.63 -20.44
C THR A 3 -15.34 -25.79 -19.30
N LYS A 4 -15.52 -27.03 -18.82
CA LYS A 4 -16.09 -27.36 -17.50
C LYS A 4 -15.28 -26.77 -16.30
N SER A 5 -14.38 -25.79 -16.53
CA SER A 5 -13.34 -25.40 -15.55
C SER A 5 -13.68 -24.20 -14.67
N VAL A 6 -14.73 -23.44 -14.95
CA VAL A 6 -15.20 -22.39 -14.00
C VAL A 6 -15.65 -23.02 -12.69
N LEU A 7 -16.10 -24.28 -12.72
CA LEU A 7 -16.55 -25.04 -11.57
C LEU A 7 -15.42 -25.38 -10.56
N GLU A 8 -14.15 -25.54 -10.97
CA GLU A 8 -13.06 -25.86 -10.03
C GLU A 8 -12.56 -24.64 -9.25
N LEU A 9 -12.52 -23.45 -9.87
CA LEU A 9 -12.21 -22.20 -9.17
C LEU A 9 -13.30 -21.84 -8.14
N ALA A 10 -14.54 -22.24 -8.39
CA ALA A 10 -15.69 -22.03 -7.50
C ALA A 10 -15.76 -23.04 -6.34
N ASN A 11 -15.05 -24.18 -6.41
CA ASN A 11 -14.99 -25.18 -5.34
C ASN A 11 -14.15 -24.74 -4.12
N TRP A 12 -13.84 -23.45 -4.02
CA TRP A 12 -13.20 -22.80 -2.87
C TRP A 12 -14.11 -22.69 -1.63
N ASN A 13 -15.27 -23.32 -1.69
CA ASN A 13 -16.46 -22.99 -0.91
C ASN A 13 -16.58 -23.72 0.44
N GLU A 14 -15.56 -24.51 0.84
CA GLU A 14 -15.54 -25.19 2.14
C GLU A 14 -15.16 -24.23 3.29
N ASP A 15 -14.57 -23.08 2.98
CA ASP A 15 -14.15 -22.08 3.95
C ASP A 15 -15.25 -21.01 4.15
N GLN A 16 -16.08 -21.19 5.18
CA GLN A 16 -17.23 -20.31 5.43
C GLN A 16 -16.83 -18.85 5.66
N GLU A 17 -15.76 -18.59 6.42
CA GLU A 17 -15.31 -17.22 6.70
C GLU A 17 -14.79 -16.52 5.44
N LEU A 18 -14.03 -17.23 4.60
CA LEU A 18 -13.54 -16.69 3.33
C LEU A 18 -14.68 -16.49 2.34
N THR A 19 -15.65 -17.40 2.26
CA THR A 19 -16.83 -17.26 1.41
C THR A 19 -17.66 -16.04 1.82
N LEU A 20 -17.88 -15.82 3.13
CA LEU A 20 -18.54 -14.61 3.62
C LEU A 20 -17.73 -13.36 3.24
N LEU A 21 -16.40 -13.40 3.42
CA LEU A 21 -15.53 -12.28 3.05
C LEU A 21 -15.65 -11.93 1.56
N LEU A 22 -15.55 -12.92 0.67
CA LEU A 22 -15.71 -12.72 -0.78
C LEU A 22 -17.09 -12.15 -1.13
N SER A 23 -18.14 -12.64 -0.48
CA SER A 23 -19.52 -12.16 -0.67
C SER A 23 -19.69 -10.69 -0.27
N LEU A 24 -19.01 -10.25 0.80
CA LEU A 24 -19.00 -8.84 1.23
C LEU A 24 -18.15 -7.94 0.31
N LEU A 25 -17.15 -8.48 -0.38
CA LEU A 25 -16.32 -7.74 -1.33
C LEU A 25 -16.95 -7.65 -2.72
N GLY A 26 -17.70 -8.68 -3.11
CA GLY A 26 -18.52 -8.71 -4.30
C GLY A 26 -19.76 -7.80 -4.20
N LYS A 27 -20.50 -7.66 -5.30
CA LYS A 27 -21.75 -6.88 -5.37
C LYS A 27 -23.00 -7.73 -5.11
N ASP A 28 -22.84 -9.04 -4.92
CA ASP A 28 -23.93 -10.02 -4.81
C ASP A 28 -24.41 -10.26 -3.37
N PHE A 29 -24.06 -9.37 -2.44
CA PHE A 29 -24.42 -9.53 -1.02
C PHE A 29 -25.94 -9.48 -0.75
N SER A 30 -26.73 -8.93 -1.68
CA SER A 30 -28.20 -9.03 -1.64
C SER A 30 -28.70 -10.48 -1.65
N HIS A 31 -27.95 -11.41 -2.24
CA HIS A 31 -28.32 -12.82 -2.31
C HIS A 31 -28.13 -13.58 -0.98
N TRP A 32 -27.29 -13.06 -0.07
CA TRP A 32 -27.10 -13.63 1.27
C TRP A 32 -28.25 -13.29 2.23
N GLN A 33 -29.10 -12.31 1.91
CA GLN A 33 -30.24 -11.96 2.76
C GLN A 33 -31.33 -13.04 2.80
N ASP A 34 -31.40 -13.93 1.80
CA ASP A 34 -32.71 -14.49 1.44
C ASP A 34 -32.97 -15.98 1.68
N LYS A 35 -32.05 -16.80 2.22
CA LYS A 35 -32.40 -18.15 2.76
C LYS A 35 -31.32 -18.97 3.49
N THR A 36 -30.03 -18.60 3.43
CA THR A 36 -28.93 -19.45 3.93
C THR A 36 -28.16 -18.88 5.13
N ALA A 37 -28.37 -17.60 5.47
CA ALA A 37 -27.45 -16.84 6.32
C ALA A 37 -27.59 -17.07 7.84
N ALA A 38 -28.78 -17.31 8.38
CA ALA A 38 -28.96 -17.31 9.84
C ALA A 38 -28.19 -18.47 10.53
N THR A 39 -28.22 -19.66 9.95
CA THR A 39 -27.51 -20.83 10.49
C THR A 39 -26.00 -20.74 10.25
N GLN A 40 -25.58 -20.29 9.06
CA GLN A 40 -24.16 -20.13 8.72
C GLN A 40 -23.48 -19.03 9.55
N LEU A 41 -24.16 -17.91 9.81
CA LEU A 41 -23.63 -16.84 10.66
C LEU A 41 -23.51 -17.26 12.13
N ARG A 42 -24.30 -18.25 12.58
CA ARG A 42 -24.25 -18.77 13.94
C ARG A 42 -23.02 -19.64 14.17
N GLU A 43 -22.57 -20.38 13.16
CA GLU A 43 -21.43 -21.30 13.24
C GLU A 43 -20.09 -20.64 12.84
N MET A 44 -20.14 -19.38 12.40
CA MET A 44 -18.99 -18.61 11.92
C MET A 44 -17.91 -18.39 13.00
N ASP A 45 -16.65 -18.67 12.67
CA ASP A 45 -15.50 -18.25 13.46
C ASP A 45 -15.19 -16.78 13.17
N TRP A 46 -15.80 -15.89 13.96
CA TRP A 46 -15.61 -14.45 13.84
C TRP A 46 -14.17 -13.98 14.12
N VAL A 47 -13.37 -14.74 14.87
CA VAL A 47 -11.95 -14.44 15.13
C VAL A 47 -11.14 -14.71 13.86
N ARG A 48 -11.37 -15.85 13.22
CA ARG A 48 -10.78 -16.18 11.92
C ARG A 48 -11.22 -15.20 10.82
N PHE A 49 -12.50 -14.85 10.77
CA PHE A 49 -13.02 -13.85 9.84
C PHE A 49 -12.30 -12.49 9.98
N LEU A 50 -12.08 -12.03 11.21
CA LEU A 50 -11.31 -10.81 11.47
C LEU A 50 -9.86 -10.93 10.94
N ARG A 51 -9.17 -12.04 11.22
CA ARG A 51 -7.80 -12.29 10.73
C ARG A 51 -7.74 -12.30 9.20
N LEU A 52 -8.71 -12.93 8.53
CA LEU A 52 -8.80 -12.93 7.06
C LEU A 52 -8.99 -11.50 6.52
N THR A 53 -9.90 -10.75 7.13
CA THR A 53 -10.20 -9.35 6.75
C THR A 53 -8.96 -8.45 6.86
N GLU A 54 -8.20 -8.59 7.95
CA GLU A 54 -6.95 -7.87 8.20
C GLU A 54 -5.84 -8.28 7.23
N HIS A 55 -5.62 -9.59 7.07
CA HIS A 55 -4.59 -10.14 6.18
C HIS A 55 -4.78 -9.68 4.74
N HIS A 56 -6.02 -9.78 4.23
CA HIS A 56 -6.37 -9.38 2.89
C HIS A 56 -6.49 -7.86 2.71
N ARG A 57 -6.44 -7.09 3.82
CA ARG A 57 -6.42 -5.62 3.86
C ARG A 57 -7.68 -4.95 3.30
N VAL A 58 -8.83 -5.52 3.62
CA VAL A 58 -10.15 -5.10 3.11
C VAL A 58 -11.09 -4.62 4.23
N VAL A 59 -10.53 -4.33 5.41
CA VAL A 59 -11.26 -3.85 6.60
C VAL A 59 -12.26 -2.72 6.30
N PRO A 60 -11.91 -1.64 5.56
CA PRO A 60 -12.86 -0.54 5.32
C PRO A 60 -14.15 -0.99 4.62
N THR A 61 -14.02 -1.75 3.53
CA THR A 61 -15.16 -2.26 2.77
C THR A 61 -16.00 -3.20 3.62
N VAL A 62 -15.37 -4.14 4.32
CA VAL A 62 -16.06 -5.12 5.16
C VAL A 62 -16.81 -4.44 6.31
N TYR A 63 -16.18 -3.48 6.98
CA TYR A 63 -16.83 -2.72 8.06
C TYR A 63 -18.11 -2.04 7.58
N LEU A 64 -18.07 -1.32 6.46
CA LEU A 64 -19.25 -0.60 5.96
C LEU A 64 -20.37 -1.55 5.53
N GLN A 65 -20.04 -2.69 4.92
CA GLN A 65 -21.02 -3.69 4.54
C GLN A 65 -21.68 -4.33 5.77
N LEU A 66 -20.89 -4.76 6.76
CA LEU A 66 -21.42 -5.36 7.99
C LEU A 66 -22.22 -4.35 8.82
N LYS A 67 -21.78 -3.08 8.87
CA LYS A 67 -22.52 -1.98 9.51
C LYS A 67 -23.88 -1.76 8.85
N THR A 68 -23.92 -1.81 7.52
CA THR A 68 -25.16 -1.65 6.75
C THR A 68 -26.09 -2.85 6.94
N LEU A 69 -25.54 -4.07 6.97
CA LEU A 69 -26.30 -5.28 7.24
C LEU A 69 -26.92 -5.28 8.63
N ASN A 70 -26.17 -4.86 9.65
CA ASN A 70 -26.60 -4.76 11.04
C ASN A 70 -27.33 -6.02 11.56
N HIS A 71 -26.78 -7.21 11.29
CA HIS A 71 -27.42 -8.48 11.63
C HIS A 71 -27.15 -8.90 13.10
N PRO A 72 -28.14 -9.44 13.84
CA PRO A 72 -27.99 -9.79 15.26
C PRO A 72 -26.91 -10.84 15.60
N PHE A 73 -26.59 -11.73 14.66
CA PHE A 73 -25.52 -12.74 14.85
C PHE A 73 -24.11 -12.19 14.65
N ILE A 74 -23.95 -10.97 14.14
CA ILE A 74 -22.63 -10.33 14.05
C ILE A 74 -22.25 -9.84 15.44
N PRO A 75 -21.11 -10.27 16.02
CA PRO A 75 -20.69 -9.83 17.34
C PRO A 75 -20.43 -8.32 17.37
N ALA A 76 -20.99 -7.63 18.38
CA ALA A 76 -20.75 -6.20 18.55
C ALA A 76 -19.27 -5.85 18.73
N GLU A 77 -18.49 -6.75 19.34
CA GLU A 77 -17.04 -6.57 19.51
C GLU A 77 -16.29 -6.60 18.16
N LEU A 78 -16.69 -7.47 17.24
CA LEU A 78 -16.13 -7.51 15.89
C LEU A 78 -16.38 -6.17 15.17
N LEU A 79 -17.62 -5.66 15.22
CA LEU A 79 -17.97 -4.38 14.60
C LEU A 79 -17.18 -3.22 15.22
N ARG A 80 -17.01 -3.18 16.55
CA ARG A 80 -16.17 -2.18 17.24
C ARG A 80 -14.71 -2.25 16.79
N ASN A 81 -14.16 -3.45 16.67
CA ASN A 81 -12.78 -3.64 16.23
C ASN A 81 -12.59 -3.13 14.79
N LEU A 82 -13.46 -3.58 13.87
CA LEU A 82 -13.45 -3.14 12.47
C LEU A 82 -13.66 -1.61 12.34
N GLN A 83 -14.54 -1.03 13.14
CA GLN A 83 -14.75 0.42 13.18
C GLN A 83 -13.49 1.17 13.61
N SER A 84 -12.84 0.71 14.68
CA SER A 84 -11.60 1.31 15.18
C SER A 84 -10.50 1.27 14.10
N GLN A 85 -10.37 0.14 13.41
CA GLN A 85 -9.44 0.00 12.28
C GLN A 85 -9.80 0.89 11.09
N TYR A 86 -11.10 1.00 10.76
CA TYR A 86 -11.59 1.89 9.71
C TYR A 86 -11.26 3.36 10.00
N HIS A 87 -11.48 3.83 11.23
CA HIS A 87 -11.12 5.20 11.63
C HIS A 87 -9.59 5.43 11.57
N ARG A 88 -8.78 4.47 12.05
CA ARG A 88 -7.31 4.55 11.91
C ARG A 88 -6.87 4.61 10.45
N ASN A 89 -7.48 3.79 9.58
CA ASN A 89 -7.21 3.82 8.14
C ASN A 89 -7.58 5.17 7.53
N THR A 90 -8.73 5.73 7.89
CA THR A 90 -9.20 7.03 7.39
C THR A 90 -8.18 8.12 7.69
N LEU A 91 -7.74 8.25 8.94
CA LEU A 91 -6.72 9.23 9.33
C LEU A 91 -5.39 9.00 8.60
N ARG A 92 -4.96 7.74 8.47
CA ARG A 92 -3.73 7.40 7.73
C ARG A 92 -3.83 7.79 6.26
N MET A 93 -4.95 7.49 5.60
CA MET A 93 -5.13 7.77 4.18
C MET A 93 -5.24 9.27 3.90
N LEU A 94 -5.88 10.04 4.78
CA LEU A 94 -5.90 11.50 4.69
C LEU A 94 -4.50 12.10 4.87
N HIS A 95 -3.72 11.58 5.83
CA HIS A 95 -2.32 11.99 6.02
C HIS A 95 -1.46 11.69 4.79
N LEU A 96 -1.58 10.49 4.22
CA LEU A 96 -0.90 10.11 2.99
C LEU A 96 -1.32 10.98 1.80
N GLN A 97 -2.60 11.34 1.69
CA GLN A 97 -3.10 12.21 0.62
C GLN A 97 -2.52 13.62 0.73
N ALA A 98 -2.49 14.18 1.94
CA ALA A 98 -1.92 15.50 2.19
C ALA A 98 -0.42 15.53 1.84
N GLU A 99 0.34 14.51 2.28
CA GLU A 99 1.77 14.42 1.95
C GLU A 99 2.03 14.14 0.47
N ALA A 100 1.22 13.31 -0.20
CA ALA A 100 1.28 13.13 -1.65
C ALA A 100 1.10 14.46 -2.38
N GLY A 101 0.06 15.22 -2.03
CA GLY A 101 -0.23 16.52 -2.65
C GLY A 101 0.91 17.53 -2.43
N ARG A 102 1.47 17.57 -1.22
CA ARG A 102 2.61 18.44 -0.89
C ARG A 102 3.86 18.10 -1.70
N LEU A 103 4.24 16.82 -1.74
CA LEU A 103 5.44 16.38 -2.46
C LEU A 103 5.30 16.52 -3.97
N THR A 104 4.14 16.16 -4.53
CA THR A 104 3.90 16.31 -5.97
C THR A 104 3.98 17.78 -6.38
N ARG A 105 3.44 18.71 -5.58
CA ARG A 105 3.61 20.16 -5.85
C ARG A 105 5.07 20.59 -5.81
N LEU A 106 5.83 20.15 -4.81
CA LEU A 106 7.26 20.47 -4.71
C LEU A 106 8.01 20.01 -5.97
N LEU A 107 7.85 18.74 -6.35
CA LEU A 107 8.55 18.18 -7.52
C LEU A 107 8.13 18.89 -8.82
N ILE A 108 6.84 19.18 -9.01
CA ILE A 108 6.34 19.91 -10.18
C ILE A 108 6.88 21.35 -10.23
N ALA A 109 7.00 22.04 -9.09
CA ALA A 109 7.55 23.39 -9.03
C ALA A 109 9.02 23.43 -9.51
N HIS A 110 9.74 22.31 -9.42
CA HIS A 110 11.09 22.13 -9.93
C HIS A 110 11.14 21.41 -11.29
N GLY A 111 10.03 21.43 -12.04
CA GLY A 111 9.99 20.92 -13.41
C GLY A 111 9.89 19.40 -13.53
N ILE A 112 9.78 18.66 -12.43
CA ILE A 112 9.71 17.20 -12.46
C ILE A 112 8.27 16.75 -12.68
N ARG A 113 8.07 15.91 -13.71
CA ARG A 113 6.77 15.31 -14.01
C ARG A 113 6.53 14.11 -13.11
N VAL A 114 5.37 14.06 -12.46
CA VAL A 114 5.05 13.02 -11.46
C VAL A 114 3.70 12.37 -11.73
N LEU A 115 3.68 11.03 -11.76
CA LEU A 115 2.48 10.20 -11.83
C LEU A 115 2.32 9.40 -10.53
N MET A 116 1.13 9.37 -9.95
CA MET A 116 0.82 8.51 -8.80
C MET A 116 0.38 7.12 -9.30
N LEU A 117 1.04 6.07 -8.82
CA LEU A 117 0.76 4.70 -9.27
C LEU A 117 -0.32 4.00 -8.44
N LYS A 118 -0.33 4.26 -7.13
CA LYS A 118 -1.26 3.65 -6.16
C LYS A 118 -1.65 4.67 -5.08
N GLY A 119 -1.82 4.18 -3.85
CA GLY A 119 -2.08 5.03 -2.69
C GLY A 119 -3.43 5.76 -2.73
N PRO A 120 -3.49 6.97 -2.14
CA PRO A 120 -4.71 7.76 -2.02
C PRO A 120 -5.36 8.15 -3.36
N ALA A 121 -4.56 8.47 -4.38
CA ALA A 121 -5.11 8.84 -5.69
C ALA A 121 -5.89 7.67 -6.34
N LEU A 122 -5.32 6.46 -6.27
CA LEU A 122 -6.01 5.25 -6.74
C LEU A 122 -7.24 4.93 -5.89
N ALA A 123 -7.19 5.17 -4.57
CA ALA A 123 -8.34 5.00 -3.69
C ALA A 123 -9.50 5.92 -4.12
N GLN A 124 -9.22 7.21 -4.32
CA GLN A 124 -10.20 8.17 -4.81
C GLN A 124 -10.77 7.78 -6.18
N GLN A 125 -9.91 7.32 -7.10
CA GLN A 125 -10.29 6.94 -8.45
C GLN A 125 -11.22 5.71 -8.47
N LEU A 126 -10.90 4.66 -7.70
CA LEU A 126 -11.62 3.39 -7.77
C LEU A 126 -12.82 3.32 -6.82
N TYR A 127 -12.75 3.99 -5.67
CA TYR A 127 -13.73 3.85 -4.60
C TYR A 127 -14.56 5.13 -4.36
N GLY A 128 -14.14 6.28 -4.93
CA GLY A 128 -14.79 7.57 -4.68
C GLY A 128 -14.51 8.16 -3.29
N ASP A 129 -13.84 7.42 -2.41
CA ASP A 129 -13.47 7.81 -1.06
C ASP A 129 -12.12 7.17 -0.70
N VAL A 130 -11.17 8.00 -0.28
CA VAL A 130 -9.82 7.56 0.08
C VAL A 130 -9.76 6.62 1.28
N SER A 131 -10.77 6.67 2.17
CA SER A 131 -10.85 5.84 3.36
C SER A 131 -11.15 4.38 3.07
N LEU A 132 -11.67 4.07 1.88
CA LEU A 132 -12.12 2.72 1.51
C LEU A 132 -11.00 1.80 1.05
N ARG A 133 -9.81 2.34 0.79
CA ARG A 133 -8.62 1.58 0.44
C ARG A 133 -7.55 1.80 1.49
N THR A 134 -6.83 0.75 1.83
CA THR A 134 -5.65 0.85 2.70
C THR A 134 -4.42 1.23 1.88
N SER A 135 -3.46 1.97 2.44
CA SER A 135 -2.12 2.15 1.85
C SER A 135 -1.07 2.27 2.95
N LYS A 136 0.13 1.74 2.68
CA LYS A 136 1.27 1.84 3.60
C LYS A 136 2.13 3.05 3.27
N ASP A 137 2.33 3.26 1.97
CA ASP A 137 3.29 4.13 1.31
C ASP A 137 2.59 4.95 0.21
N ILE A 138 3.36 5.85 -0.40
CA ILE A 138 2.98 6.65 -1.57
C ILE A 138 3.90 6.26 -2.72
N ASP A 139 3.34 5.67 -3.77
CA ASP A 139 4.05 5.34 -5.00
C ASP A 139 4.01 6.50 -6.00
N LEU A 140 5.15 7.14 -6.26
CA LEU A 140 5.32 8.19 -7.27
C LEU A 140 6.17 7.66 -8.42
N LEU A 141 5.79 7.90 -9.66
CA LEU A 141 6.56 7.58 -10.86
C LEU A 141 7.05 8.88 -11.50
N ILE A 142 8.34 8.93 -11.81
CA ILE A 142 9.00 10.04 -12.52
C ILE A 142 9.79 9.52 -13.72
N ALA A 143 10.23 10.42 -14.59
CA ALA A 143 11.13 10.03 -15.66
C ALA A 143 12.48 9.55 -15.07
N PRO A 144 13.11 8.50 -15.63
CA PRO A 144 14.39 8.00 -15.11
C PRO A 144 15.52 9.04 -15.07
N ASP A 145 15.46 10.05 -15.93
CA ASP A 145 16.48 11.11 -16.01
C ASP A 145 16.27 12.20 -14.94
N ASP A 146 15.07 12.31 -14.36
CA ASP A 146 14.74 13.27 -13.31
C ASP A 146 15.14 12.77 -11.91
N MET A 147 15.68 11.55 -11.79
CA MET A 147 15.89 10.88 -10.50
C MET A 147 16.89 11.59 -9.57
N ASP A 148 17.94 12.21 -10.11
CA ASP A 148 18.92 12.95 -9.30
C ASP A 148 18.32 14.23 -8.73
N GLU A 149 17.61 14.99 -9.57
CA GLU A 149 16.85 16.18 -9.19
C GLU A 149 15.77 15.85 -8.16
N ALA A 150 14.99 14.79 -8.39
CA ALA A 150 13.94 14.37 -7.49
C ALA A 150 14.47 13.91 -6.13
N GLU A 151 15.59 13.17 -6.10
CA GLU A 151 16.22 12.78 -4.84
C GLU A 151 16.73 13.99 -4.05
N HIS A 152 17.28 15.00 -4.73
CA HIS A 152 17.67 16.26 -4.08
C HIS A 152 16.47 16.93 -3.39
N TRP A 153 15.38 17.18 -4.12
CA TRP A 153 14.19 17.83 -3.55
C TRP A 153 13.48 16.99 -2.49
N MET A 154 13.52 15.66 -2.61
CA MET A 154 13.04 14.75 -1.56
C MET A 154 13.85 14.90 -0.26
N LYS A 155 15.17 15.04 -0.34
CA LYS A 155 16.04 15.28 0.83
C LYS A 155 15.77 16.64 1.47
N GLU A 156 15.66 17.70 0.66
CA GLU A 156 15.27 19.03 1.12
C GLU A 156 13.89 19.02 1.81
N ALA A 157 12.99 18.15 1.35
CA ALA A 157 11.67 17.93 1.97
C ALA A 157 11.70 17.07 3.25
N GLY A 158 12.88 16.69 3.75
CA GLY A 158 13.06 15.93 5.00
C GLY A 158 12.99 14.40 4.85
N TYR A 159 13.06 13.87 3.63
CA TYR A 159 13.04 12.42 3.40
C TYR A 159 14.46 11.84 3.33
N ALA A 160 14.66 10.72 4.03
CA ALA A 160 15.91 9.97 4.01
C ALA A 160 15.76 8.65 3.24
N SER A 161 16.76 8.29 2.43
CA SER A 161 16.79 7.01 1.72
C SER A 161 16.87 5.84 2.69
N LYS A 162 16.09 4.78 2.47
CA LYS A 162 16.11 3.56 3.28
C LYS A 162 17.24 2.59 2.92
N SER A 163 17.63 2.54 1.65
CA SER A 163 18.58 1.52 1.17
C SER A 163 20.04 1.98 1.30
N GLY A 164 20.28 3.30 1.33
CA GLY A 164 21.65 3.85 1.28
C GLY A 164 22.43 3.41 0.04
N GLU A 165 21.75 2.80 -0.95
CA GLU A 165 22.39 2.14 -2.09
C GLU A 165 22.91 3.17 -3.08
N VAL A 166 24.19 3.04 -3.42
CA VAL A 166 24.83 3.89 -4.43
C VAL A 166 24.36 3.45 -5.82
N ARG A 167 23.85 4.40 -6.61
CA ARG A 167 23.45 4.20 -8.01
C ARG A 167 24.68 4.02 -8.92
N VAL A 168 25.10 2.77 -9.12
CA VAL A 168 26.30 2.36 -9.87
C VAL A 168 26.01 2.15 -11.37
N LEU A 169 26.79 2.79 -12.27
CA LEU A 169 26.76 2.62 -13.74
C LEU A 169 25.39 2.71 -14.43
N GLY A 170 24.43 3.43 -13.85
CA GLY A 170 23.06 3.41 -14.38
C GLY A 170 22.35 2.06 -14.25
N SER A 171 22.98 1.04 -13.63
CA SER A 171 22.45 -0.33 -13.56
C SER A 171 21.10 -0.44 -12.82
N TRP A 172 20.88 0.49 -11.90
CA TRP A 172 19.61 0.70 -11.21
C TRP A 172 18.45 0.97 -12.19
N LYS A 173 18.69 1.63 -13.33
CA LYS A 173 17.65 1.94 -14.34
C LYS A 173 17.04 0.68 -14.96
N TRP A 174 17.70 -0.48 -14.90
CA TRP A 174 17.21 -1.70 -15.57
C TRP A 174 17.07 -2.94 -14.68
N LYS A 175 17.40 -2.84 -13.40
CA LYS A 175 17.27 -3.94 -12.44
C LYS A 175 16.39 -3.64 -11.25
N ASP A 176 16.36 -2.38 -10.89
CA ASP A 176 15.47 -1.86 -9.87
C ASP A 176 14.42 -1.00 -10.58
N HIS A 177 13.37 -0.68 -9.85
CA HIS A 177 12.24 0.08 -10.40
C HIS A 177 11.82 1.23 -9.51
N HIS A 178 12.26 1.23 -8.24
CA HIS A 178 12.03 2.30 -7.29
C HIS A 178 13.13 2.37 -6.23
N ALA A 179 13.18 3.50 -5.54
CA ALA A 179 13.91 3.72 -4.30
C ALA A 179 12.93 4.17 -3.21
N SER A 180 13.09 3.66 -1.98
CA SER A 180 12.20 3.96 -0.86
C SER A 180 12.82 5.01 0.06
N TYR A 181 12.03 6.02 0.40
CA TYR A 181 12.42 7.14 1.26
C TYR A 181 11.45 7.27 2.43
N LEU A 182 11.97 7.52 3.63
CA LEU A 182 11.18 7.68 4.85
C LEU A 182 11.38 9.07 5.44
N HIS A 183 10.29 9.74 5.78
CA HIS A 183 10.34 10.93 6.61
C HIS A 183 10.26 10.52 8.09
N PRO A 184 11.28 10.81 8.92
CA PRO A 184 11.36 10.27 10.29
C PRO A 184 10.26 10.79 11.22
N GLN A 185 9.92 12.08 11.13
CA GLN A 185 8.88 12.70 11.95
C GLN A 185 7.47 12.35 11.44
N LYS A 186 7.23 12.48 10.13
CA LYS A 186 5.89 12.24 9.55
C LYS A 186 5.53 10.76 9.44
N ARG A 187 6.52 9.87 9.56
CA ARG A 187 6.37 8.40 9.39
C ARG A 187 5.63 8.04 8.09
N VAL A 188 6.00 8.74 7.01
CA VAL A 188 5.50 8.49 5.65
C VAL A 188 6.63 7.95 4.81
N GLU A 189 6.35 6.83 4.15
CA GLU A 189 7.24 6.18 3.21
C GLU A 189 6.80 6.54 1.78
N ILE A 190 7.75 7.00 0.97
CA ILE A 190 7.58 7.29 -0.45
C ILE A 190 8.40 6.26 -1.21
N GLU A 191 7.76 5.57 -2.15
CA GLU A 191 8.48 4.82 -3.16
C GLU A 191 8.54 5.70 -4.41
N LEU A 192 9.76 6.13 -4.78
CA LEU A 192 10.01 6.88 -5.99
C LEU A 192 10.41 5.91 -7.09
N HIS A 193 9.47 5.63 -7.98
CA HIS A 193 9.57 4.73 -9.12
C HIS A 193 10.10 5.47 -10.35
N TRP A 194 10.89 4.78 -11.17
CA TRP A 194 11.24 5.18 -12.54
C TRP A 194 10.78 4.14 -13.57
N ARG A 195 10.27 3.00 -13.10
CA ARG A 195 9.71 1.89 -13.89
C ARG A 195 8.50 1.30 -13.18
N LEU A 196 7.63 0.64 -13.93
CA LEU A 196 6.46 -0.03 -13.36
C LEU A 196 6.85 -1.39 -12.76
N HIS A 197 7.88 -2.04 -13.30
CA HIS A 197 8.27 -3.38 -12.90
C HIS A 197 9.81 -3.55 -12.76
N PRO A 198 10.28 -4.40 -11.82
CA PRO A 198 11.72 -4.65 -11.61
C PRO A 198 12.39 -5.39 -12.77
N ASP A 199 11.62 -6.17 -13.54
CA ASP A 199 12.19 -7.22 -14.38
C ASP A 199 12.70 -6.76 -15.75
N GLY A 200 12.88 -5.46 -15.97
CA GLY A 200 13.50 -4.97 -17.20
C GLY A 200 12.68 -5.12 -18.48
N GLY A 201 11.58 -5.89 -18.44
CA GLY A 201 10.80 -6.30 -19.60
C GLY A 201 10.07 -5.14 -20.29
N GLY A 202 9.45 -5.42 -21.43
CA GLY A 202 8.67 -4.42 -22.17
C GLY A 202 7.58 -3.81 -21.29
N GLU A 203 7.67 -2.50 -21.08
CA GLU A 203 6.67 -1.67 -20.41
C GLU A 203 6.57 -0.33 -21.18
N PRO A 204 5.47 0.41 -21.00
CA PRO A 204 5.31 1.74 -21.60
C PRO A 204 6.41 2.70 -21.11
N SER A 205 6.87 3.60 -21.99
CA SER A 205 7.79 4.67 -21.58
C SER A 205 7.10 5.66 -20.65
N PHE A 206 7.88 6.41 -19.85
CA PHE A 206 7.31 7.47 -19.02
C PHE A 206 6.52 8.49 -19.87
N ASP A 207 7.01 8.86 -21.04
CA ASP A 207 6.32 9.82 -21.92
C ASP A 207 4.99 9.28 -22.46
N GLU A 208 4.92 7.98 -22.80
CA GLU A 208 3.66 7.32 -23.21
C GLU A 208 2.64 7.33 -22.06
N LEU A 209 3.09 7.03 -20.83
CA LEU A 209 2.25 7.11 -19.64
C LEU A 209 1.80 8.54 -19.35
N TRP A 210 2.71 9.51 -19.53
CA TRP A 210 2.44 10.92 -19.30
C TRP A 210 1.45 11.50 -20.30
N SER A 211 1.55 11.14 -21.58
CA SER A 211 0.59 11.58 -22.61
C SER A 211 -0.82 11.06 -22.36
N CYS A 212 -0.93 9.86 -21.79
CA CYS A 212 -2.20 9.20 -21.50
C CYS A 212 -2.64 9.32 -20.03
N ARG A 213 -2.06 10.26 -19.28
CA ARG A 213 -2.33 10.44 -17.85
C ARG A 213 -3.76 10.89 -17.59
N GLN A 214 -4.28 10.53 -16.43
CA GLN A 214 -5.54 11.04 -15.91
C GLN A 214 -5.29 12.12 -14.86
N MET A 215 -6.19 13.09 -14.76
CA MET A 215 -6.17 14.07 -13.68
C MET A 215 -7.19 13.63 -12.64
N GLY A 216 -6.74 13.45 -11.40
CA GLY A 216 -7.61 13.12 -10.28
C GLY A 216 -8.69 14.19 -10.10
N LYS A 217 -9.96 13.77 -10.05
CA LYS A 217 -11.05 14.65 -9.61
C LYS A 217 -10.85 14.85 -8.11
N ALA A 218 -10.39 16.03 -7.70
CA ALA A 218 -10.35 16.36 -6.28
C ALA A 218 -11.79 16.42 -5.74
N THR A 219 -12.00 15.82 -4.57
CA THR A 219 -13.24 15.92 -3.82
C THR A 219 -13.32 17.29 -3.16
N GLY A 220 -14.47 17.95 -3.35
CA GLY A 220 -14.77 19.29 -2.86
C GLY A 220 -15.40 20.11 -3.98
N ALA A 221 -16.68 20.44 -3.84
CA ALA A 221 -17.46 21.22 -4.79
C ALA A 221 -16.82 22.60 -5.05
N SER A 222 -15.89 22.65 -5.99
CA SER A 222 -15.62 23.87 -6.74
C SER A 222 -15.64 23.48 -8.20
N ARG A 223 -16.76 23.80 -8.84
CA ARG A 223 -16.83 24.02 -10.28
C ARG A 223 -15.55 24.77 -10.67
N MET A 224 -14.87 24.33 -11.72
CA MET A 224 -13.77 25.09 -12.32
C MET A 224 -14.31 26.48 -12.67
N VAL A 225 -14.12 27.42 -11.75
CA VAL A 225 -14.14 28.84 -12.06
C VAL A 225 -12.69 29.14 -12.43
N PRO A 226 -12.40 29.61 -13.64
CA PRO A 226 -11.07 30.10 -13.96
C PRO A 226 -10.83 31.33 -13.07
N LEU A 227 -10.05 31.16 -11.99
CA LEU A 227 -9.66 32.27 -11.14
C LEU A 227 -8.37 32.87 -11.69
N ALA A 228 -8.39 34.19 -11.81
CA ALA A 228 -7.24 35.03 -12.14
C ALA A 228 -6.04 34.74 -11.21
N PRO A 229 -4.80 35.04 -11.65
CA PRO A 229 -3.60 34.73 -10.90
C PRO A 229 -3.40 35.76 -9.77
N ALA A 230 -3.88 35.48 -8.55
CA ALA A 230 -3.49 36.28 -7.38
C ALA A 230 -3.58 35.58 -6.01
N ASP A 231 -4.53 34.67 -5.75
CA ASP A 231 -4.78 34.25 -4.35
C ASP A 231 -4.31 32.83 -4.03
N ASN A 232 -3.04 32.72 -3.62
CA ASN A 232 -2.33 31.48 -3.30
C ASN A 232 -2.80 30.73 -2.01
N ARG A 233 -4.02 30.94 -1.52
CA ARG A 233 -4.48 30.36 -0.24
C ARG A 233 -5.74 29.48 -0.30
N THR A 234 -6.37 29.29 -1.46
CA THR A 234 -7.63 28.50 -1.54
C THR A 234 -7.69 27.47 -2.68
N ALA A 235 -6.59 27.16 -3.36
CA ALA A 235 -6.52 26.00 -4.27
C ALA A 235 -5.95 24.76 -3.55
N MET A 236 -6.67 24.23 -2.56
CA MET A 236 -6.30 22.97 -1.88
C MET A 236 -6.60 21.71 -2.74
N THR A 237 -6.92 21.92 -4.02
CA THR A 237 -7.09 20.91 -5.04
C THR A 237 -5.72 20.60 -5.66
N SER A 238 -5.02 19.63 -5.09
CA SER A 238 -3.77 19.12 -5.69
C SER A 238 -4.12 18.44 -7.02
N CYS A 239 -3.71 18.99 -8.16
CA CYS A 239 -3.75 18.28 -9.43
C CYS A 239 -2.82 17.07 -9.33
N MET A 240 -3.37 15.92 -8.97
CA MET A 240 -2.65 14.65 -8.95
C MET A 240 -2.84 13.97 -10.30
N TYR A 241 -1.75 13.69 -10.99
CA TYR A 241 -1.80 12.89 -12.21
C TYR A 241 -1.65 11.41 -11.89
N THR A 242 -2.50 10.57 -12.46
CA THR A 242 -2.45 9.10 -12.36
C THR A 242 -2.29 8.49 -13.74
N LEU A 243 -2.07 7.17 -13.80
CA LEU A 243 -2.06 6.46 -15.08
C LEU A 243 -3.45 6.47 -15.73
N GLY A 244 -3.50 6.47 -17.06
CA GLY A 244 -4.72 6.13 -17.80
C GLY A 244 -5.26 4.76 -17.41
N SER A 245 -6.59 4.56 -17.49
CA SER A 245 -7.27 3.36 -17.00
C SER A 245 -6.67 2.04 -17.55
N GLU A 246 -6.31 2.02 -18.83
CA GLU A 246 -5.71 0.86 -19.52
C GLU A 246 -4.33 0.54 -18.94
N HIS A 247 -3.49 1.56 -18.77
CA HIS A 247 -2.16 1.44 -18.18
C HIS A 247 -2.23 1.07 -16.69
N GLN A 248 -3.21 1.61 -15.97
CA GLN A 248 -3.48 1.27 -14.58
C GLN A 248 -3.88 -0.21 -14.46
N PHE A 249 -4.71 -0.74 -15.37
CA PHE A 249 -5.06 -2.17 -15.39
C PHE A 249 -3.84 -3.04 -15.64
N LEU A 250 -3.02 -2.69 -16.65
CA LEU A 250 -1.79 -3.39 -16.97
C LEU A 250 -0.85 -3.45 -15.76
N TYR A 251 -0.64 -2.31 -15.10
CA TYR A 251 0.21 -2.19 -13.93
C TYR A 251 -0.30 -3.01 -12.74
N LEU A 252 -1.58 -2.85 -12.36
CA LEU A 252 -2.17 -3.54 -11.22
C LEU A 252 -2.22 -5.06 -11.43
N SER A 253 -2.54 -5.50 -12.65
CA SER A 253 -2.54 -6.93 -13.01
C SER A 253 -1.15 -7.55 -12.85
N ALA A 254 -0.12 -6.90 -13.39
CA ALA A 254 1.24 -7.40 -13.28
C ALA A 254 1.78 -7.31 -11.84
N HIS A 255 1.41 -6.28 -11.07
CA HIS A 255 1.78 -6.15 -9.66
C HIS A 255 1.16 -7.27 -8.82
N GLY A 256 -0.17 -7.46 -8.88
CA GLY A 256 -0.86 -8.52 -8.15
C GLY A 256 -0.34 -9.90 -8.52
N ALA A 257 -0.18 -10.17 -9.82
CA ALA A 257 0.35 -11.43 -10.33
C ALA A 257 1.74 -11.74 -9.79
N ARG A 258 2.66 -10.77 -9.78
CA ARG A 258 4.02 -10.95 -9.26
C ARG A 258 4.05 -11.30 -7.77
N HIS A 259 3.10 -10.78 -7.01
CA HIS A 259 2.94 -11.14 -5.61
C HIS A 259 2.06 -12.37 -5.40
N GLY A 260 1.65 -13.07 -6.47
CA GLY A 260 0.81 -14.27 -6.34
C GLY A 260 -0.61 -13.99 -5.86
N TRP A 261 -1.05 -12.73 -5.93
CA TRP A 261 -2.37 -12.29 -5.47
C TRP A 261 -2.72 -12.68 -4.03
N PHE A 262 -1.74 -12.88 -3.14
CA PHE A 262 -1.97 -13.38 -1.78
C PHE A 262 -2.91 -12.52 -0.90
N ARG A 263 -3.26 -11.30 -1.36
CA ARG A 263 -4.26 -10.41 -0.74
C ARG A 263 -5.39 -10.07 -1.72
N LEU A 264 -6.63 -10.24 -1.26
CA LEU A 264 -7.83 -9.92 -2.04
C LEU A 264 -7.96 -8.44 -2.41
N ARG A 265 -7.42 -7.49 -1.63
CA ARG A 265 -7.46 -6.05 -1.96
C ARG A 265 -7.01 -5.76 -3.40
N TRP A 266 -6.01 -6.48 -3.92
CA TRP A 266 -5.57 -6.27 -5.30
C TRP A 266 -6.62 -6.70 -6.33
N LEU A 267 -7.35 -7.79 -6.08
CA LEU A 267 -8.44 -8.20 -6.95
C LEU A 267 -9.64 -7.27 -6.83
N VAL A 268 -9.92 -6.74 -5.64
CA VAL A 268 -10.95 -5.70 -5.47
C VAL A 268 -10.59 -4.45 -6.29
N ASP A 269 -9.32 -4.04 -6.33
CA ASP A 269 -8.89 -2.94 -7.21
C ASP A 269 -9.16 -3.26 -8.70
N ILE A 270 -8.95 -4.51 -9.15
CA ILE A 270 -9.28 -4.95 -10.51
C ILE A 270 -10.78 -4.94 -10.77
N ASP A 271 -11.60 -5.46 -9.84
CA ASP A 271 -13.07 -5.42 -9.90
C ASP A 271 -13.58 -3.99 -10.06
N ARG A 272 -13.09 -3.05 -9.24
CA ARG A 272 -13.51 -1.64 -9.31
C ARG A 272 -13.05 -0.96 -10.59
N LEU A 273 -11.85 -1.29 -11.08
CA LEU A 273 -11.35 -0.77 -12.34
C LEU A 273 -12.13 -1.35 -13.54
N ALA A 274 -12.61 -2.59 -13.47
CA ALA A 274 -13.41 -3.23 -14.52
C ALA A 274 -14.73 -2.52 -14.83
N VAL A 275 -15.25 -1.76 -13.86
CA VAL A 275 -16.47 -0.95 -14.00
C VAL A 275 -16.17 0.51 -14.31
N CYS A 276 -14.90 0.91 -14.35
CA CYS A 276 -14.48 2.24 -14.78
C CYS A 276 -14.43 2.33 -16.31
N ALA A 277 -14.33 3.54 -16.86
CA ALA A 277 -14.14 3.78 -18.28
C ALA A 277 -12.74 3.31 -18.73
N VAL A 278 -12.65 2.03 -19.09
CA VAL A 278 -11.48 1.42 -19.74
C VAL A 278 -11.89 1.05 -21.16
N ASP A 279 -11.09 1.47 -22.12
CA ASP A 279 -11.20 0.98 -23.49
C ASP A 279 -10.56 -0.41 -23.59
N TRP A 280 -11.41 -1.44 -23.47
CA TRP A 280 -10.98 -2.84 -23.53
C TRP A 280 -10.41 -3.24 -24.89
N GLU A 281 -10.86 -2.59 -25.97
CA GLU A 281 -10.34 -2.83 -27.32
C GLU A 281 -8.92 -2.26 -27.46
N ALA A 282 -8.67 -1.07 -26.91
CA ALA A 282 -7.33 -0.47 -26.87
C ALA A 282 -6.37 -1.19 -25.91
N LEU A 283 -6.89 -1.77 -24.81
CA LEU A 283 -6.08 -2.49 -23.83
C LEU A 283 -5.47 -3.79 -24.40
N LEU A 284 -6.19 -4.52 -25.25
CA LEU A 284 -5.73 -5.83 -25.75
C LEU A 284 -4.41 -5.74 -26.56
N PRO A 285 -4.25 -4.84 -27.55
CA PRO A 285 -2.97 -4.58 -28.20
C PRO A 285 -1.87 -4.15 -27.24
N MET A 286 -2.18 -3.33 -26.24
CA MET A 286 -1.23 -2.89 -25.21
C MET A 286 -0.71 -4.08 -24.37
N MET A 287 -1.60 -4.94 -23.90
CA MET A 287 -1.25 -6.16 -23.17
C MET A 287 -0.42 -7.13 -24.04
N ARG A 288 -0.70 -7.20 -25.35
CA ARG A 288 0.15 -7.95 -26.29
C ARG A 288 1.54 -7.33 -26.35
N ARG A 289 1.63 -6.02 -26.66
CA ARG A 289 2.88 -5.27 -26.85
C ARG A 289 3.82 -5.40 -25.65
N TYR A 290 3.30 -5.21 -24.43
CA TYR A 290 4.08 -5.21 -23.20
C TYR A 290 4.10 -6.56 -22.46
N GLY A 291 3.53 -7.61 -23.06
CA GLY A 291 3.60 -8.96 -22.48
C GLY A 291 2.68 -9.18 -21.28
N GLY A 292 1.67 -8.32 -21.08
CA GLY A 292 0.72 -8.36 -19.98
C GLY A 292 -0.36 -9.44 -20.09
N LEU A 293 -0.48 -10.15 -21.23
CA LEU A 293 -1.53 -11.17 -21.41
C LEU A 293 -1.63 -12.21 -20.28
N PRO A 294 -0.53 -12.84 -19.80
CA PRO A 294 -0.66 -13.86 -18.75
C PRO A 294 -1.16 -13.29 -17.43
N ALA A 295 -0.66 -12.12 -17.02
CA ALA A 295 -1.04 -11.47 -15.77
C ALA A 295 -2.47 -10.92 -15.82
N GLY A 296 -2.86 -10.28 -16.93
CA GLY A 296 -4.22 -9.77 -17.08
C GLY A 296 -5.26 -10.87 -17.29
N GLY A 297 -4.92 -11.95 -18.01
CA GLY A 297 -5.78 -13.13 -18.10
C GLY A 297 -6.01 -13.79 -16.74
N GLN A 298 -4.95 -13.92 -15.94
CA GLN A 298 -5.05 -14.37 -14.55
C GLN A 298 -5.93 -13.43 -13.70
N ALA A 299 -5.74 -12.12 -13.81
CA ALA A 299 -6.51 -11.13 -13.06
C ALA A 299 -8.01 -11.26 -13.35
N TRP A 300 -8.40 -11.37 -14.62
CA TRP A 300 -9.80 -11.58 -15.01
C TRP A 300 -10.36 -12.92 -14.56
N ALA A 301 -9.60 -14.00 -14.71
CA ALA A 301 -10.05 -15.32 -14.27
C ALA A 301 -10.32 -15.35 -12.76
N LEU A 302 -9.45 -14.71 -11.96
CA LEU A 302 -9.63 -14.59 -10.52
C LEU A 302 -10.78 -13.64 -10.16
N ALA A 303 -10.84 -12.44 -10.72
CA ALA A 303 -11.89 -11.47 -10.41
C ALA A 303 -13.30 -12.01 -10.74
N ALA A 304 -13.45 -12.66 -11.90
CA ALA A 304 -14.71 -13.28 -12.29
C ALA A 304 -15.10 -14.44 -11.39
N ALA A 305 -14.16 -15.33 -11.04
CA ALA A 305 -14.45 -16.49 -10.22
C ALA A 305 -14.72 -16.14 -8.75
N LEU A 306 -14.06 -15.10 -8.21
CA LEU A 306 -14.06 -14.80 -6.78
C LEU A 306 -14.97 -13.64 -6.38
N LEU A 307 -15.16 -12.67 -7.26
CA LEU A 307 -15.91 -11.44 -6.99
C LEU A 307 -17.12 -11.28 -7.92
N GLY A 308 -17.34 -12.23 -8.84
CA GLY A 308 -18.41 -12.16 -9.84
C GLY A 308 -18.19 -11.05 -10.89
N THR A 309 -16.97 -10.54 -11.02
CA THR A 309 -16.68 -9.42 -11.94
C THR A 309 -16.99 -9.83 -13.39
N PRO A 310 -17.85 -9.09 -14.11
CA PRO A 310 -18.17 -9.40 -15.50
C PRO A 310 -16.94 -9.20 -16.39
N ILE A 311 -16.60 -10.21 -17.19
CA ILE A 311 -15.46 -10.13 -18.12
C ILE A 311 -15.94 -9.48 -19.43
N PRO A 312 -15.36 -8.34 -19.84
CA PRO A 312 -15.66 -7.71 -21.13
C PRO A 312 -15.36 -8.66 -22.29
N GLU A 313 -16.17 -8.62 -23.37
CA GLU A 313 -16.02 -9.51 -24.52
C GLU A 313 -14.58 -9.58 -25.09
N PRO A 314 -13.85 -8.46 -25.29
CA PRO A 314 -12.47 -8.50 -25.79
C PRO A 314 -11.49 -9.23 -24.87
N MET A 315 -11.82 -9.33 -23.58
CA MET A 315 -10.98 -9.94 -22.54
C MET A 315 -11.32 -11.42 -22.30
N ARG A 316 -12.48 -11.92 -22.72
CA ARG A 316 -12.88 -13.32 -22.52
C ARG A 316 -11.89 -14.34 -23.08
N PRO A 317 -11.34 -14.16 -24.31
CA PRO A 317 -10.33 -15.09 -24.83
C PRO A 317 -9.03 -15.07 -24.02
N VAL A 318 -8.72 -13.93 -23.37
CA VAL A 318 -7.49 -13.75 -22.57
C VAL A 318 -7.60 -14.48 -21.23
N SER A 319 -8.76 -14.40 -20.58
CA SER A 319 -9.02 -15.08 -19.30
C SER A 319 -9.22 -16.59 -19.46
N ALA A 320 -9.77 -17.06 -20.59
CA ALA A 320 -10.07 -18.47 -20.85
C ALA A 320 -8.84 -19.32 -21.26
N THR A 321 -7.63 -18.76 -21.28
CA THR A 321 -6.44 -19.53 -21.67
C THR A 321 -6.03 -20.54 -20.59
N ARG A 322 -5.48 -21.69 -21.01
CA ARG A 322 -4.92 -22.70 -20.08
C ARG A 322 -3.86 -22.10 -19.15
N GLN A 323 -3.08 -21.14 -19.66
CA GLN A 323 -2.06 -20.45 -18.87
C GLN A 323 -2.69 -19.56 -17.79
N ALA A 324 -3.70 -18.76 -18.13
CA ALA A 324 -4.43 -17.94 -17.17
C ALA A 324 -5.06 -18.81 -16.07
N HIS A 325 -5.69 -19.93 -16.45
CA HIS A 325 -6.28 -20.88 -15.49
C HIS A 325 -5.24 -21.45 -14.52
N ARG A 326 -4.11 -21.97 -15.03
CA ARG A 326 -3.04 -22.53 -14.18
C ARG A 326 -2.43 -21.49 -13.24
N LEU A 327 -2.25 -20.26 -13.73
CA LEU A 327 -1.79 -19.13 -12.92
C LEU A 327 -2.81 -18.78 -11.84
N ALA A 328 -4.11 -18.76 -12.17
CA ALA A 328 -5.18 -18.49 -11.21
C ALA A 328 -5.20 -19.55 -10.10
N LEU A 329 -5.16 -20.85 -10.43
CA LEU A 329 -5.07 -21.94 -9.46
C LEU A 329 -3.86 -21.79 -8.51
N SER A 330 -2.69 -21.40 -9.05
CA SER A 330 -1.49 -21.16 -8.22
C SER A 330 -1.70 -20.00 -7.25
N ALA A 331 -2.38 -18.93 -7.69
CA ALA A 331 -2.69 -17.78 -6.86
C ALA A 331 -3.68 -18.10 -5.75
N LEU A 332 -4.67 -18.96 -6.00
CA LEU A 332 -5.58 -19.44 -4.97
C LEU A 332 -4.83 -20.10 -3.81
N ALA A 333 -3.86 -20.97 -4.12
CA ALA A 333 -3.04 -21.62 -3.10
C ALA A 333 -2.27 -20.59 -2.24
N PHE A 334 -1.76 -19.51 -2.84
CA PHE A 334 -1.09 -18.44 -2.10
C PHE A 334 -2.05 -17.64 -1.20
N MET A 335 -3.27 -17.39 -1.65
CA MET A 335 -4.28 -16.70 -0.84
C MET A 335 -4.67 -17.53 0.40
N GLN A 336 -4.88 -18.83 0.23
CA GLN A 336 -5.25 -19.74 1.34
C GLN A 336 -4.10 -19.99 2.32
N ALA A 337 -2.91 -20.30 1.82
CA ALA A 337 -1.76 -20.64 2.66
C ALA A 337 -1.31 -19.49 3.57
N SER A 338 -1.74 -18.26 3.29
CA SER A 338 -1.33 -17.07 4.03
C SER A 338 -2.07 -16.87 5.35
N VAL A 339 -3.22 -17.54 5.56
CA VAL A 339 -3.95 -17.52 6.83
C VAL A 339 -4.28 -18.97 7.20
N PRO A 340 -3.44 -19.62 8.03
CA PRO A 340 -3.72 -20.98 8.47
C PRO A 340 -5.10 -21.05 9.12
N ALA A 341 -5.89 -22.07 8.76
CA ALA A 341 -7.06 -22.41 9.56
C ALA A 341 -6.58 -22.69 10.99
N PRO A 342 -7.31 -22.27 12.04
CA PRO A 342 -7.06 -22.79 13.36
C PRO A 342 -7.15 -24.31 13.30
N TYR A 343 -6.28 -25.02 14.02
CA TYR A 343 -6.31 -26.48 14.16
C TYR A 343 -7.75 -26.96 14.37
N PRO A 344 -8.15 -28.13 13.85
CA PRO A 344 -9.51 -28.64 14.05
C PRO A 344 -9.81 -28.64 15.55
N ILE A 345 -10.76 -27.78 15.96
CA ILE A 345 -11.35 -27.86 17.29
C ILE A 345 -12.04 -29.22 17.29
N ALA A 346 -11.51 -30.16 18.06
CA ALA A 346 -12.16 -31.43 18.29
C ALA A 346 -13.61 -31.14 18.66
N HIS A 347 -14.56 -31.69 17.89
CA HIS A 347 -15.98 -31.56 18.15
C HIS A 347 -16.30 -32.17 19.52
N GLY A 348 -16.19 -31.34 20.56
CA GLY A 348 -16.68 -31.60 21.90
C GLY A 348 -17.91 -30.75 22.10
N SER A 349 -19.07 -31.39 22.27
CA SER A 349 -20.31 -30.74 22.69
C SER A 349 -20.07 -29.93 23.96
N GLY A 350 -20.03 -28.60 23.85
CA GLY A 350 -19.81 -27.72 24.98
C GLY A 350 -20.07 -26.27 24.59
N THR A 351 -21.01 -25.64 25.29
CA THR A 351 -21.40 -24.23 25.18
C THR A 351 -20.20 -23.29 25.39
N GLY A 352 -19.53 -22.88 24.31
CA GLY A 352 -18.41 -21.94 24.36
C GLY A 352 -18.86 -20.50 24.12
N ARG A 353 -19.16 -19.76 25.20
CA ARG A 353 -19.16 -18.28 25.16
C ARG A 353 -17.73 -17.80 24.92
N LEU A 354 -17.57 -16.78 24.08
CA LEU A 354 -16.32 -16.07 23.87
C LEU A 354 -15.73 -15.58 25.20
N ALA A 355 -14.46 -15.91 25.46
CA ALA A 355 -13.66 -15.23 26.47
C ALA A 355 -13.22 -13.86 25.92
N PRO A 356 -13.45 -12.73 26.63
CA PRO A 356 -13.09 -11.38 26.18
C PRO A 356 -11.61 -11.16 25.82
N SER A 357 -10.69 -12.05 26.22
CA SER A 357 -9.24 -11.85 26.13
C SER A 357 -8.63 -12.06 24.74
N GLU A 358 -9.25 -12.85 23.85
CA GLU A 358 -8.63 -13.20 22.56
C GLU A 358 -8.84 -12.14 21.47
N LEU A 359 -9.85 -11.28 21.59
CA LEU A 359 -10.09 -10.14 20.69
C LEU A 359 -9.29 -8.88 21.06
N LEU A 360 -8.61 -8.88 22.22
CA LEU A 360 -7.92 -7.70 22.77
C LEU A 360 -6.45 -7.53 22.33
N HIS A 361 -5.88 -8.45 21.57
CA HIS A 361 -4.43 -8.48 21.26
C HIS A 361 -3.93 -7.44 20.23
N SER A 362 -4.64 -6.32 20.01
CA SER A 362 -4.16 -5.18 19.20
C SER A 362 -4.22 -3.84 19.95
N ARG A 363 -4.07 -3.87 21.28
CA ARG A 363 -4.02 -2.69 22.13
C ARG A 363 -2.61 -2.44 22.68
N ALA A 364 -1.66 -2.16 21.78
CA ALA A 364 -0.34 -1.68 22.17
C ALA A 364 0.17 -0.67 21.13
N LEU A 365 -0.24 0.59 21.32
CA LEU A 365 0.38 1.85 20.86
C LEU A 365 -0.64 3.00 21.06
N ALA A 366 -1.18 3.15 22.27
CA ALA A 366 -1.98 4.31 22.66
C ALA A 366 -2.17 4.32 24.18
N GLU A 367 -1.08 4.45 24.94
CA GLU A 367 -1.08 4.83 26.36
C GLU A 367 0.38 5.11 26.76
N GLN A 368 0.85 6.31 26.42
CA GLN A 368 1.91 6.99 27.15
C GLN A 368 1.43 8.42 27.39
N ALA A 369 0.58 8.56 28.39
CA ALA A 369 0.39 9.78 29.15
C ALA A 369 -0.15 9.36 30.52
N GLU A 370 0.49 9.87 31.57
CA GLU A 370 0.11 9.84 32.99
C GLU A 370 0.34 8.56 33.80
N ALA A 371 1.37 8.61 34.65
CA ALA A 371 1.24 8.39 36.10
C ALA A 371 2.51 8.87 36.83
N ALA A 372 2.39 9.91 37.66
CA ALA A 372 3.29 10.18 38.78
C ALA A 372 2.64 9.65 40.07
N PRO A 373 3.40 9.17 41.08
CA PRO A 373 2.84 8.53 42.27
C PRO A 373 2.40 9.53 43.35
N PRO A 374 1.57 9.09 44.31
CA PRO A 374 0.94 9.95 45.31
C PRO A 374 1.75 10.03 46.61
N ASP A 375 1.61 11.12 47.36
CA ASP A 375 1.69 11.07 48.83
C ASP A 375 1.02 12.29 49.49
N GLY A 376 0.18 12.02 50.51
CA GLY A 376 -0.15 12.89 51.65
C GLY A 376 -1.16 14.04 51.45
N GLY A 377 -2.44 13.83 51.83
CA GLY A 377 -3.47 14.88 51.99
C GLY A 377 -3.38 15.66 53.32
N PRO A 378 -4.47 16.23 53.87
CA PRO A 378 -5.72 16.81 53.31
C PRO A 378 -5.99 18.21 53.95
N PRO A 379 -7.25 18.71 54.09
CA PRO A 379 -8.28 19.09 53.11
C PRO A 379 -8.71 20.57 53.25
N LEU A 380 -9.64 21.04 52.39
CA LEU A 380 -10.93 21.70 52.72
C LEU A 380 -11.44 22.43 51.45
N CYS A 381 -12.59 22.00 50.90
CA CYS A 381 -13.88 22.71 50.96
C CYS A 381 -13.85 24.08 50.23
N GLY A 382 -14.64 24.38 49.20
CA GLY A 382 -15.78 23.72 48.60
C GLY A 382 -16.35 24.60 47.47
N THR A 383 -17.32 24.01 46.76
CA THR A 383 -18.49 24.65 46.12
C THR A 383 -18.31 25.75 45.07
N CYS A 384 -18.84 25.42 43.89
CA CYS A 384 -19.82 26.19 43.10
C CYS A 384 -19.38 27.46 42.38
N GLY A 385 -19.86 27.59 41.14
CA GLY A 385 -20.17 28.89 40.56
C GLY A 385 -19.90 29.00 39.07
N GLU A 386 -20.92 28.66 38.28
CA GLU A 386 -21.10 29.08 36.89
C GLU A 386 -21.09 30.60 36.71
N ALA A 387 -21.11 30.98 35.42
CA ALA A 387 -21.50 32.25 34.83
C ALA A 387 -20.35 33.25 34.60
N ALA A 388 -19.86 33.39 33.37
CA ALA A 388 -20.49 33.97 32.17
C ALA A 388 -20.17 35.46 32.02
N MET A 389 -19.78 35.80 30.78
CA MET A 389 -20.05 37.06 30.09
C MET A 389 -19.47 38.33 30.72
N LEU A 390 -18.49 38.96 30.05
CA LEU A 390 -18.79 39.99 29.05
C LEU A 390 -17.51 40.62 28.50
N ALA A 391 -17.60 40.92 27.21
CA ALA A 391 -16.61 41.62 26.41
C ALA A 391 -16.60 43.13 26.70
N THR A 392 -15.42 43.73 26.56
CA THR A 392 -15.17 45.09 26.04
C THR A 392 -13.68 45.12 25.64
N SER A 393 -13.29 45.09 24.36
CA SER A 393 -13.20 46.20 23.40
C SER A 393 -12.45 47.43 23.90
N GLY A 394 -11.37 47.83 23.21
CA GLY A 394 -10.69 49.12 23.37
C GLY A 394 -9.17 48.99 23.46
N VAL A 395 -8.40 48.86 22.36
CA VAL A 395 -7.93 49.93 21.45
C VAL A 395 -6.60 50.55 21.93
N THR A 396 -5.82 51.04 20.96
CA THR A 396 -4.50 51.71 20.96
C THR A 396 -3.28 50.81 21.14
N SER A 397 -2.51 50.43 20.09
CA SER A 397 -1.74 51.19 19.07
C SER A 397 -0.40 51.71 19.58
N ILE A 398 0.57 51.73 18.65
CA ILE A 398 1.86 52.48 18.63
C ILE A 398 3.05 51.59 19.00
N THR A 399 3.71 51.01 17.98
CA THR A 399 4.94 51.47 17.28
C THR A 399 6.17 51.28 18.18
N GLU A 400 7.40 51.07 17.73
CA GLU A 400 8.11 50.89 16.47
C GLU A 400 9.52 50.48 16.90
N ASP A 401 10.27 49.88 15.98
CA ASP A 401 11.73 49.96 15.92
C ASP A 401 12.57 49.34 17.03
N ALA A 402 13.82 48.97 16.79
CA ALA A 402 14.59 48.55 15.63
C ALA A 402 15.98 48.25 16.21
N SER A 403 16.71 47.37 15.54
CA SER A 403 18.17 47.44 15.39
C SER A 403 19.05 47.43 16.66
N ASN A 404 19.87 46.38 16.73
CA ASN A 404 21.31 46.46 16.43
C ASN A 404 22.28 45.93 17.51
N ASP A 405 23.22 45.20 16.93
CA ASP A 405 24.65 45.11 17.27
C ASP A 405 25.13 44.15 18.36
N ASP A 406 25.75 43.08 17.84
CA ASP A 406 27.15 42.74 18.02
C ASP A 406 27.76 42.93 19.42
N HIS A 407 28.21 41.82 20.00
CA HIS A 407 29.60 41.66 20.43
C HIS A 407 29.85 40.22 20.91
N SER A 408 30.74 39.51 20.21
CA SER A 408 31.57 38.46 20.82
C SER A 408 32.82 39.11 21.42
N PRO A 409 33.39 38.53 22.50
CA PRO A 409 34.68 37.87 22.30
C PRO A 409 34.89 36.57 23.11
N MET A 410 35.98 35.90 22.76
CA MET A 410 36.42 34.55 23.06
C MET A 410 36.70 34.18 24.54
N SER A 411 36.62 32.85 24.75
CA SER A 411 37.54 31.98 25.49
C SER A 411 37.49 31.96 27.03
N THR A 412 37.03 30.83 27.56
CA THR A 412 37.84 29.98 28.46
C THR A 412 37.36 28.53 28.40
N ALA A 413 38.26 27.62 28.07
CA ALA A 413 38.07 26.19 28.21
C ALA A 413 38.06 25.80 29.69
N THR A 414 37.09 25.00 30.12
CA THR A 414 37.24 24.14 31.30
C THR A 414 36.52 22.82 31.04
N SER A 415 37.34 21.77 31.06
CA SER A 415 37.00 20.36 31.04
C SER A 415 35.94 20.00 32.08
N CYS A 416 34.82 19.44 31.63
CA CYS A 416 33.98 18.57 32.43
C CYS A 416 33.36 17.50 31.52
N ALA A 417 33.78 16.26 31.71
CA ALA A 417 33.23 15.08 31.04
C ALA A 417 31.76 14.89 31.41
N PRO A 418 30.84 14.62 30.46
CA PRO A 418 29.51 14.17 30.77
C PRO A 418 29.53 12.65 31.02
N ILE A 419 29.14 12.30 32.24
CA ILE A 419 28.77 10.95 32.67
C ILE A 419 27.71 10.41 31.71
N THR A 420 28.02 9.32 31.03
CA THR A 420 27.08 8.52 30.23
C THR A 420 26.13 7.77 31.17
N PRO A 421 24.80 7.94 31.09
CA PRO A 421 23.90 6.95 31.65
C PRO A 421 23.87 5.75 30.68
N ALA A 422 24.36 4.62 31.17
CA ALA A 422 24.23 3.33 30.52
C ALA A 422 22.75 3.01 30.30
N VAL A 423 22.29 3.12 29.05
CA VAL A 423 20.97 2.62 28.66
C VAL A 423 21.08 1.11 28.58
N ALA A 424 20.58 0.45 29.63
CA ALA A 424 20.37 -0.98 29.64
C ALA A 424 19.44 -1.36 28.48
N SER A 425 19.98 -2.12 27.53
CA SER A 425 19.24 -2.73 26.43
C SER A 425 18.21 -3.71 26.98
N SER A 426 16.99 -3.25 27.28
CA SER A 426 15.85 -4.13 27.50
C SER A 426 15.46 -4.74 26.15
N GLN A 427 15.96 -5.94 25.89
CA GLN A 427 15.47 -6.80 24.81
C GLN A 427 14.00 -7.15 25.09
N VAL A 428 13.08 -6.35 24.53
CA VAL A 428 11.69 -6.75 24.41
C VAL A 428 11.62 -7.74 23.26
N MET A 429 11.59 -9.05 23.58
CA MET A 429 11.17 -10.08 22.65
C MET A 429 9.71 -9.83 22.28
N THR A 430 9.48 -9.05 21.22
CA THR A 430 8.20 -9.05 20.52
C THR A 430 8.14 -10.35 19.73
N THR A 431 7.40 -11.34 20.21
CA THR A 431 6.94 -12.49 19.42
C THR A 431 5.87 -12.01 18.45
N ASN A 432 6.28 -11.19 17.48
CA ASN A 432 5.46 -10.82 16.35
C ASN A 432 5.54 -11.97 15.35
N THR A 433 4.77 -13.03 15.56
CA THR A 433 4.54 -14.09 14.55
C THR A 433 3.63 -13.54 13.45
N ALA A 434 4.10 -12.50 12.75
CA ALA A 434 3.64 -12.23 11.40
C ALA A 434 4.08 -13.45 10.58
N ALA A 435 3.12 -14.32 10.24
CA ALA A 435 3.37 -15.44 9.33
C ALA A 435 4.12 -14.90 8.11
N ALA A 436 5.39 -15.28 7.98
CA ALA A 436 6.23 -14.79 6.90
C ALA A 436 5.60 -15.20 5.58
N HIS A 437 5.27 -14.22 4.73
CA HIS A 437 4.73 -14.45 3.39
C HIS A 437 5.60 -15.48 2.66
N GLN A 438 5.02 -16.63 2.31
CA GLN A 438 5.75 -17.62 1.53
C GLN A 438 6.15 -17.02 0.18
N PRO A 439 7.45 -16.96 -0.16
CA PRO A 439 7.87 -16.36 -1.41
C PRO A 439 7.31 -17.14 -2.59
N VAL A 440 6.66 -16.41 -3.50
CA VAL A 440 6.13 -16.96 -4.76
C VAL A 440 7.24 -17.68 -5.53
N SER A 441 6.96 -18.89 -6.01
CA SER A 441 7.99 -19.72 -6.64
C SER A 441 8.55 -19.08 -7.92
N ARG A 442 9.85 -19.30 -8.18
CA ARG A 442 10.50 -18.83 -9.42
C ARG A 442 9.83 -19.40 -10.68
N THR A 443 9.37 -20.65 -10.60
CA THR A 443 8.65 -21.31 -11.70
C THR A 443 7.35 -20.57 -12.02
N TYR A 444 6.60 -20.15 -11.00
CA TYR A 444 5.42 -19.33 -11.18
C TYR A 444 5.78 -17.97 -11.82
N LEU A 445 6.79 -17.26 -11.31
CA LEU A 445 7.20 -15.96 -11.86
C LEU A 445 7.66 -16.03 -13.32
N LEU A 446 8.35 -17.11 -13.71
CA LEU A 446 8.70 -17.37 -15.11
C LEU A 446 7.46 -17.66 -15.95
N SER A 447 6.47 -18.35 -15.39
CA SER A 447 5.23 -18.67 -16.09
C SER A 447 4.36 -17.44 -16.36
N LEU A 448 4.52 -16.34 -15.62
CA LEU A 448 3.88 -15.04 -15.90
C LEU A 448 4.44 -14.35 -17.15
N LYS A 449 5.65 -14.70 -17.58
CA LYS A 449 6.31 -14.06 -18.73
C LYS A 449 5.93 -14.77 -20.02
N GLN A 450 5.71 -14.02 -21.10
CA GLN A 450 5.67 -14.56 -22.46
C GLN A 450 7.07 -14.98 -22.94
N PRO A 451 7.20 -15.90 -23.92
CA PRO A 451 8.50 -16.44 -24.34
C PRO A 451 9.56 -15.38 -24.66
N ARG A 452 9.23 -14.36 -25.46
CA ARG A 452 10.14 -13.25 -25.78
C ARG A 452 10.58 -12.44 -24.55
N HIS A 453 9.67 -12.21 -23.60
CA HIS A 453 9.96 -11.49 -22.36
C HIS A 453 10.74 -12.36 -21.35
N ARG A 454 10.61 -13.70 -21.42
CA ARG A 454 11.46 -14.63 -20.65
C ARG A 454 12.91 -14.52 -21.11
N LEU A 455 13.16 -14.47 -22.41
CA LEU A 455 14.51 -14.31 -22.95
C LEU A 455 15.15 -13.00 -22.48
N TRP A 456 14.44 -11.88 -22.62
CA TRP A 456 14.92 -10.58 -22.13
C TRP A 456 15.19 -10.57 -20.62
N TYR A 457 14.33 -11.20 -19.83
CA TYR A 457 14.54 -11.36 -18.40
C TYR A 457 15.79 -12.22 -18.09
N LEU A 458 16.11 -13.23 -18.90
CA LEU A 458 17.33 -14.00 -18.71
C LEU A 458 18.57 -13.19 -19.10
N ILE A 459 18.50 -12.43 -20.19
CA ILE A 459 19.58 -11.53 -20.65
C ILE A 459 19.87 -10.45 -19.61
N SER A 460 18.84 -9.82 -19.02
CA SER A 460 19.01 -8.75 -18.03
C SER A 460 19.78 -9.21 -16.78
N ARG A 461 19.74 -10.51 -16.47
CA ARG A 461 20.48 -11.09 -15.33
C ARG A 461 21.99 -11.16 -15.55
N LEU A 462 22.46 -11.05 -16.80
CA LEU A 462 23.88 -11.06 -17.14
C LEU A 462 24.59 -9.73 -16.81
N PHE A 463 23.85 -8.64 -16.65
CA PHE A 463 24.43 -7.33 -16.32
C PHE A 463 24.78 -7.20 -14.82
N PRO A 464 25.52 -6.17 -14.39
CA PRO A 464 25.75 -5.83 -12.97
C PRO A 464 24.49 -5.35 -12.23
N SER A 465 24.38 -5.53 -10.91
CA SER A 465 23.32 -4.94 -10.04
C SER A 465 23.90 -4.10 -8.92
N THR A 466 23.10 -3.25 -8.29
CA THR A 466 23.42 -2.57 -7.01
C THR A 466 23.89 -3.55 -5.93
N GLY A 467 23.28 -4.75 -5.87
CA GLY A 467 23.78 -5.80 -4.98
C GLY A 467 25.19 -6.35 -5.30
N ASP A 468 25.82 -6.03 -6.44
CA ASP A 468 27.24 -6.34 -6.68
C ASP A 468 28.15 -5.38 -5.93
N SER A 469 27.82 -4.09 -5.93
CA SER A 469 28.63 -3.08 -5.26
C SER A 469 28.57 -3.20 -3.75
N ALA A 470 27.47 -3.71 -3.21
CA ALA A 470 27.39 -4.09 -1.80
C ALA A 470 28.34 -5.26 -1.44
N VAL A 471 28.55 -6.21 -2.35
CA VAL A 471 29.40 -7.40 -2.12
C VAL A 471 30.87 -7.11 -2.36
N PHE A 472 31.15 -6.23 -3.31
CA PHE A 472 32.50 -5.83 -3.68
C PHE A 472 32.48 -4.37 -4.15
N PRO A 473 32.70 -3.40 -3.24
CA PRO A 473 32.66 -1.98 -3.59
C PRO A 473 33.89 -1.61 -4.44
N LEU A 474 33.64 -1.07 -5.63
CA LEU A 474 34.66 -0.57 -6.54
C LEU A 474 34.56 0.96 -6.66
N PRO A 475 35.69 1.67 -6.84
CA PRO A 475 35.67 3.08 -7.23
C PRO A 475 34.88 3.30 -8.53
N ARG A 476 34.26 4.47 -8.69
CA ARG A 476 33.39 4.79 -9.84
C ARG A 476 34.04 4.54 -11.20
N GLN A 477 35.34 4.79 -11.30
CA GLN A 477 36.17 4.60 -12.50
C GLN A 477 36.33 3.12 -12.89
N LEU A 478 36.22 2.21 -11.92
CA LEU A 478 36.42 0.77 -12.11
C LEU A 478 35.12 -0.02 -12.21
N HIS A 479 33.96 0.64 -12.14
CA HIS A 479 32.70 -0.07 -12.14
C HIS A 479 32.47 -0.95 -13.39
N PHE A 480 33.11 -0.65 -14.53
CA PHE A 480 33.00 -1.48 -15.74
C PHE A 480 33.45 -2.92 -15.49
N LEU A 481 34.33 -3.15 -14.51
CA LEU A 481 34.77 -4.47 -14.07
C LEU A 481 33.64 -5.31 -13.44
N TYR A 482 32.52 -4.73 -13.03
CA TYR A 482 31.38 -5.53 -12.56
C TYR A 482 30.81 -6.44 -13.65
N ILE A 483 30.95 -6.08 -14.93
CA ILE A 483 30.46 -6.91 -16.05
C ILE A 483 31.19 -8.26 -16.08
N PRO A 484 32.54 -8.31 -16.21
CA PRO A 484 33.26 -9.59 -16.17
C PRO A 484 33.24 -10.26 -14.79
N LEU A 485 33.15 -9.50 -13.69
CA LEU A 485 33.14 -10.07 -12.34
C LEU A 485 31.79 -10.68 -11.93
N ARG A 486 30.71 -10.40 -12.67
CA ARG A 486 29.33 -10.77 -12.29
C ARG A 486 29.14 -12.28 -12.01
N PRO A 487 29.66 -13.23 -12.82
CA PRO A 487 29.50 -14.66 -12.53
C PRO A 487 30.07 -15.03 -11.16
N PHE A 488 31.23 -14.48 -10.80
CA PHE A 488 31.91 -14.72 -9.53
C PHE A 488 31.16 -14.06 -8.35
N LEU A 489 30.71 -12.82 -8.51
CA LEU A 489 29.93 -12.10 -7.48
C LEU A 489 28.53 -12.71 -7.24
N TRP A 490 27.93 -13.29 -8.28
CA TRP A 490 26.70 -14.06 -8.16
C TRP A 490 26.94 -15.37 -7.39
N LEU A 491 28.01 -16.09 -7.73
CA LEU A 491 28.40 -17.33 -7.06
C LEU A 491 28.68 -17.08 -5.57
N LYS A 492 29.49 -16.06 -5.27
CA LYS A 492 29.80 -15.61 -3.90
C LYS A 492 28.52 -15.34 -3.09
N ARG A 493 27.56 -14.58 -3.64
CA ARG A 493 26.27 -14.32 -2.95
C ARG A 493 25.41 -15.57 -2.72
N ARG A 494 25.49 -16.54 -3.62
CA ARG A 494 24.73 -17.79 -3.46
C ARG A 494 25.30 -18.64 -2.33
N PHE A 495 26.61 -18.59 -2.11
CA PHE A 495 27.29 -19.36 -1.07
C PHE A 495 27.46 -18.61 0.26
N SER A 496 27.45 -17.27 0.29
CA SER A 496 27.48 -16.48 1.53
C SER A 496 26.11 -16.33 2.23
N LYS A 497 25.05 -16.97 1.72
CA LYS A 497 23.72 -16.99 2.35
C LYS A 497 23.45 -18.26 3.18
N HIS A 498 24.50 -19.03 3.48
CA HIS A 498 24.48 -20.17 4.38
C HIS A 498 25.37 -19.91 5.58
#